data_AF-A0A6C0HN82-F1
#
_entry.id   AF-A0A6C0HN82-F1
#
_cell.length_a   1.000
_cell.length_b   1.000
_cell.length_c   1.000
_cell.angle_alpha   90.00
_cell.angle_beta   90.00
_cell.angle_gamma   90.00
#
_symmetry.space_group_name_H-M   'P 1'
#
loop_
_entity.id
_entity.type
_entity.pdbx_description
1 polymer ?
#
loop_
_entity_poly.entity_id
_entity_poly.type
_entity_poly.pdbx_seq_one_letter_code
_entity_poly.pdbx_strand_id
1 'polypeptide(L)'
;MDFEVKIRKKVNDLLQRFNGYSQEELYKSLCKFETKNEPHQELFQTILNEFFRSHFFYSLSSGSYLCYNEHHYKPILEDELIYALLQHLQKYNLPTEVKYRLKHKIHKKIKETTISKTIPHTYTIQNILSFLSPNLFNDKNYAKYFLITLGDILLKKPFRYYFLDPSMKPFITQLHHLVERYFQTVQLGNYYKYKYQQHDVEVSRVIRTNPFNLEFVANREQLFMDMVCLAYHYSERYECGDTFLEEPLNEPLQDQVLWIERNTKEMTLDAFSSDYLCIKEGVDIHEKDMLFLWKVYRKEKRMIHLFQNKRDILDTLAKKFVYQEPYFRQVYSMFLPHVEKFNQFWKDYMVEDPTEKYLELTELLQLFMEQARTKTGLNEKTLSYVLQHYYPTLEWAENKYIHQWKCVLWDKKKDIRPFLKKEGMDVHAQYEDYLKYFKKRHVNKNYFLYHAS
;
A
#
# COMPACT_ATOMS: atom_id res chain seq x y z
N MET A 1 -49.77 12.94 -38.57
CA MET A 1 -49.81 13.83 -39.76
C MET A 1 -48.45 13.72 -40.41
N ASP A 2 -48.41 13.10 -41.59
CA ASP A 2 -47.21 12.58 -42.24
C ASP A 2 -46.14 13.68 -42.45
N PHE A 3 -44.88 13.33 -42.20
CA PHE A 3 -43.74 14.25 -42.22
C PHE A 3 -43.62 14.94 -43.59
N GLU A 4 -43.93 14.21 -44.65
CA GLU A 4 -43.94 14.69 -46.03
C GLU A 4 -44.97 15.81 -46.26
N VAL A 5 -46.13 15.73 -45.59
CA VAL A 5 -47.23 16.70 -45.75
C VAL A 5 -46.89 18.03 -45.05
N LYS A 6 -46.23 17.98 -43.90
CA LYS A 6 -45.75 19.19 -43.21
C LYS A 6 -44.63 19.89 -43.98
N ILE A 7 -43.75 19.14 -44.63
CA ILE A 7 -42.68 19.70 -45.48
C ILE A 7 -43.28 20.36 -46.72
N ARG A 8 -44.17 19.68 -47.45
CA ARG A 8 -44.83 20.25 -48.64
C ARG A 8 -45.58 21.53 -48.32
N LYS A 9 -46.31 21.58 -47.20
CA LYS A 9 -47.05 22.79 -46.79
C LYS A 9 -46.11 23.98 -46.53
N LYS A 10 -45.00 23.77 -45.81
CA LYS A 10 -44.03 24.83 -45.51
C LYS A 10 -43.17 25.26 -46.70
N VAL A 11 -42.84 24.34 -47.61
CA VAL A 11 -42.15 24.65 -48.86
C VAL A 11 -43.04 25.51 -49.76
N ASN A 12 -44.34 25.19 -49.84
CA ASN A 12 -45.30 26.00 -50.58
C ASN A 12 -45.50 27.38 -49.96
N ASP A 13 -45.55 27.50 -48.63
CA ASP A 13 -45.59 28.81 -47.95
C ASP A 13 -44.33 29.65 -48.21
N LEU A 14 -43.16 29.02 -48.35
CA LEU A 14 -41.91 29.66 -48.73
C LEU A 14 -41.99 30.14 -50.19
N LEU A 15 -42.32 29.26 -51.12
CA LEU A 15 -42.44 29.58 -52.55
C LEU A 15 -43.46 30.71 -52.82
N GLN A 16 -44.53 30.81 -52.02
CA GLN A 16 -45.49 31.92 -52.11
C GLN A 16 -44.94 33.27 -51.65
N ARG A 17 -43.91 33.29 -50.79
CA ARG A 17 -43.24 34.53 -50.34
C ARG A 17 -42.13 35.00 -51.29
N PHE A 18 -41.94 34.32 -52.43
CA PHE A 18 -40.71 34.31 -53.22
C PHE A 18 -40.75 35.15 -54.51
N ASN A 19 -41.48 36.27 -54.52
CA ASN A 19 -41.49 37.18 -55.69
C ASN A 19 -40.29 38.16 -55.76
N GLY A 20 -39.08 37.78 -55.31
CA GLY A 20 -37.94 38.71 -55.49
C GLY A 20 -36.58 38.41 -54.84
N TYR A 21 -36.28 37.20 -54.38
CA TYR A 21 -34.97 36.88 -53.77
C TYR A 21 -34.06 36.06 -54.69
N SER A 22 -32.75 36.28 -54.60
CA SER A 22 -31.75 35.58 -55.41
C SER A 22 -31.65 34.09 -55.05
N GLN A 23 -31.28 33.23 -56.02
CA GLN A 23 -31.11 31.78 -55.79
C GLN A 23 -30.14 31.43 -54.64
N GLU A 24 -29.16 32.29 -54.37
CA GLU A 24 -28.22 32.15 -53.25
C GLU A 24 -28.88 32.33 -51.88
N GLU A 25 -29.88 33.21 -51.75
CA GLU A 25 -30.59 33.43 -50.49
C GLU A 25 -31.62 32.33 -50.21
N LEU A 26 -32.21 31.76 -51.28
CA LEU A 26 -33.00 30.54 -51.20
C LEU A 26 -32.12 29.38 -50.71
N TYR A 27 -30.94 29.20 -51.29
CA TYR A 27 -29.98 28.16 -50.88
C TYR A 27 -29.53 28.34 -49.42
N LYS A 28 -29.14 29.57 -49.02
CA LYS A 28 -28.79 29.87 -47.62
C LYS A 28 -29.95 29.67 -46.65
N SER A 29 -31.20 29.93 -47.07
CA SER A 29 -32.39 29.71 -46.23
C SER A 29 -32.74 28.23 -46.12
N LEU A 30 -32.60 27.45 -47.19
CA LEU A 30 -32.76 26.00 -47.19
C LEU A 30 -31.70 25.31 -46.32
N CYS A 31 -30.42 25.72 -46.41
CA CYS A 31 -29.37 25.24 -45.51
C CYS A 31 -29.64 25.64 -44.03
N LYS A 32 -30.17 26.85 -43.78
CA LYS A 32 -30.63 27.25 -42.43
C LYS A 32 -31.80 26.39 -41.94
N PHE A 33 -32.68 25.94 -42.82
CA PHE A 33 -33.80 25.06 -42.52
C PHE A 33 -33.35 23.63 -42.20
N GLU A 34 -32.38 23.07 -42.93
CA GLU A 34 -31.73 21.79 -42.56
C GLU A 34 -31.13 21.85 -41.15
N THR A 35 -30.54 22.99 -40.76
CA THR A 35 -29.99 23.17 -39.42
C THR A 35 -31.01 23.40 -38.30
N LYS A 36 -32.26 23.77 -38.62
CA LYS A 36 -33.32 24.11 -37.64
C LYS A 36 -34.35 23.00 -37.39
N ASN A 37 -34.15 21.80 -37.92
CA ASN A 37 -35.03 20.67 -37.68
C ASN A 37 -34.84 20.10 -36.24
N GLU A 38 -35.80 20.39 -35.36
CA GLU A 38 -36.06 19.69 -34.08
C GLU A 38 -35.87 18.16 -34.11
N PRO A 39 -36.24 17.39 -35.16
CA PRO A 39 -36.02 15.94 -35.18
C PRO A 39 -34.54 15.51 -35.21
N HIS A 40 -33.61 16.36 -35.66
CA HIS A 40 -32.18 16.07 -35.51
C HIS A 40 -31.70 16.30 -34.08
N GLN A 41 -32.29 17.21 -33.31
CA GLN A 41 -31.86 17.43 -31.93
C GLN A 41 -32.16 16.22 -31.05
N GLU A 42 -33.33 15.59 -31.20
CA GLU A 42 -33.68 14.36 -30.49
C GLU A 42 -32.76 13.20 -30.89
N LEU A 43 -32.51 12.98 -32.19
CA LEU A 43 -31.57 11.94 -32.64
C LEU A 43 -30.14 12.21 -32.14
N PHE A 44 -29.68 13.46 -32.19
CA PHE A 44 -28.39 13.86 -31.65
C PHE A 44 -28.31 13.57 -30.15
N GLN A 45 -29.35 13.92 -29.40
CA GLN A 45 -29.39 13.70 -27.95
C GLN A 45 -29.44 12.21 -27.63
N THR A 46 -30.16 11.41 -28.42
CA THR A 46 -30.18 9.95 -28.31
C THR A 46 -28.78 9.35 -28.52
N ILE A 47 -28.08 9.74 -29.60
CA ILE A 47 -26.72 9.25 -29.88
C ILE A 47 -25.75 9.67 -28.76
N LEU A 48 -25.84 10.92 -28.28
CA LEU A 48 -25.04 11.38 -27.14
C LEU A 48 -25.32 10.52 -25.90
N ASN A 49 -26.59 10.28 -25.58
CA ASN A 49 -26.98 9.48 -24.43
C ASN A 49 -26.54 8.01 -24.58
N GLU A 50 -26.64 7.43 -25.77
CA GLU A 50 -26.18 6.07 -26.06
C GLU A 50 -24.67 5.93 -25.90
N PHE A 51 -23.90 6.91 -26.39
CA PHE A 51 -22.45 6.93 -26.21
C PHE A 51 -22.05 6.94 -24.73
N PHE A 52 -22.61 7.86 -23.94
CA PHE A 52 -22.28 7.97 -22.51
C PHE A 52 -22.93 6.89 -21.62
N ARG A 53 -23.89 6.13 -22.15
CA ARG A 53 -24.38 4.89 -21.50
C ARG A 53 -23.44 3.72 -21.69
N SER A 54 -22.70 3.68 -22.79
CA SER A 54 -21.85 2.55 -23.18
C SER A 54 -20.36 2.79 -22.95
N HIS A 55 -19.96 4.05 -22.70
CA HIS A 55 -18.57 4.40 -22.49
C HIS A 55 -18.43 5.45 -21.38
N PHE A 56 -17.47 5.20 -20.49
CA PHE A 56 -17.14 6.08 -19.38
C PHE A 56 -15.75 6.65 -19.60
N PHE A 57 -15.69 7.94 -19.92
CA PHE A 57 -14.44 8.67 -20.14
C PHE A 57 -14.30 9.82 -19.16
N TYR A 58 -13.08 10.01 -18.64
CA TYR A 58 -12.75 11.08 -17.71
C TYR A 58 -11.50 11.81 -18.16
N SER A 59 -11.51 13.14 -18.06
CA SER A 59 -10.34 13.98 -18.33
C SER A 59 -9.36 13.92 -17.16
N LEU A 60 -8.08 13.70 -17.45
CA LEU A 60 -6.99 13.73 -16.47
C LEU A 60 -6.18 15.03 -16.62
N SER A 61 -5.60 15.24 -17.79
CA SER A 61 -4.82 16.41 -18.17
C SER A 61 -4.96 16.68 -19.67
N SER A 62 -4.41 17.78 -20.17
CA SER A 62 -4.46 18.10 -21.60
C SER A 62 -3.92 16.95 -22.46
N GLY A 63 -4.80 16.33 -23.26
CA GLY A 63 -4.45 15.22 -24.16
C GLY A 63 -4.45 13.82 -23.51
N SER A 64 -4.76 13.71 -22.22
CA SER A 64 -4.78 12.44 -21.48
C SER A 64 -6.14 12.19 -20.82
N TYR A 65 -6.64 10.98 -20.99
CA TYR A 65 -7.97 10.57 -20.53
C TYR A 65 -7.92 9.21 -19.84
N LEU A 66 -9.01 8.88 -19.18
CA LEU A 66 -9.23 7.58 -18.56
C LEU A 66 -10.49 6.95 -19.16
N CYS A 67 -10.41 5.70 -19.62
CA CYS A 67 -11.54 4.89 -20.02
C CYS A 67 -11.91 3.92 -18.90
N TYR A 68 -13.20 3.70 -18.68
CA TYR A 68 -13.69 2.71 -17.73
C TYR A 68 -14.65 1.73 -18.40
N ASN A 69 -14.37 0.43 -18.26
CA ASN A 69 -15.14 -0.67 -18.87
C ASN A 69 -16.02 -1.43 -17.86
N GLU A 70 -16.43 -0.74 -16.78
CA GLU A 70 -17.19 -1.30 -15.65
C GLU A 70 -16.44 -2.32 -14.78
N HIS A 71 -15.19 -2.64 -15.13
CA HIS A 71 -14.34 -3.55 -14.37
C HIS A 71 -13.02 -2.88 -13.98
N HIS A 72 -12.41 -2.19 -14.93
CA HIS A 72 -11.06 -1.65 -14.87
C HIS A 72 -10.99 -0.26 -15.53
N TYR A 73 -10.24 0.62 -14.89
CA TYR A 73 -9.87 1.93 -15.40
C TYR A 73 -8.56 1.83 -16.19
N LYS A 74 -8.53 2.41 -17.38
CA LYS A 74 -7.36 2.38 -18.26
C LYS A 74 -7.02 3.79 -18.77
N PRO A 75 -5.77 4.25 -18.64
CA PRO A 75 -5.34 5.50 -19.25
C PRO A 75 -5.31 5.36 -20.78
N ILE A 76 -5.77 6.39 -21.49
CA ILE A 76 -5.78 6.46 -22.95
C ILE A 76 -5.33 7.85 -23.40
N LEU A 77 -4.76 7.93 -24.60
CA LEU A 77 -4.37 9.19 -25.23
C LEU A 77 -5.51 9.80 -26.06
N GLU A 78 -5.38 11.09 -26.41
CA GLU A 78 -6.38 11.79 -27.21
C GLU A 78 -6.67 11.13 -28.57
N ASP A 79 -5.66 10.57 -29.23
CA ASP A 79 -5.82 9.88 -30.51
C ASP A 79 -6.65 8.59 -30.37
N GLU A 80 -6.42 7.82 -29.31
CA GLU A 80 -7.19 6.61 -28.99
C GLU A 80 -8.64 6.97 -28.66
N LEU A 81 -8.85 8.06 -27.92
CA LEU A 81 -10.19 8.59 -27.65
C LEU A 81 -10.89 8.99 -28.96
N ILE A 82 -10.22 9.76 -29.82
CA ILE A 82 -10.77 10.19 -31.11
C ILE A 82 -11.11 8.97 -31.98
N TYR A 83 -10.24 7.96 -32.01
CA TYR A 83 -10.51 6.72 -32.73
C TYR A 83 -11.76 6.01 -32.21
N ALA A 84 -11.90 5.86 -30.88
CA ALA A 84 -13.09 5.26 -30.27
C ALA A 84 -14.37 6.05 -30.60
N LEU A 85 -14.30 7.39 -30.58
CA LEU A 85 -15.41 8.26 -30.98
C LEU A 85 -15.81 8.04 -32.43
N LEU A 86 -14.84 8.00 -33.34
CA LEU A 86 -15.10 7.80 -34.77
C LEU A 86 -15.70 6.41 -35.04
N GLN A 87 -15.16 5.36 -34.41
CA GLN A 87 -15.69 4.00 -34.50
C GLN A 87 -17.14 3.91 -34.02
N HIS A 88 -17.47 4.57 -32.90
CA HIS A 88 -18.85 4.63 -32.44
C HIS A 88 -19.76 5.35 -33.44
N LEU A 89 -19.32 6.48 -33.99
CA LEU A 89 -20.10 7.28 -34.95
C LEU A 89 -20.25 6.61 -36.32
N GLN A 90 -19.36 5.68 -36.69
CA GLN A 90 -19.47 4.91 -37.94
C GLN A 90 -20.70 4.00 -37.96
N LYS A 91 -21.20 3.56 -36.80
CA LYS A 91 -22.43 2.75 -36.69
C LYS A 91 -23.66 3.45 -37.22
N TYR A 92 -23.64 4.78 -37.30
CA TYR A 92 -24.76 5.58 -37.77
C TYR A 92 -24.54 6.03 -39.20
N ASN A 93 -25.58 5.86 -40.03
CA ASN A 93 -25.60 6.36 -41.40
C ASN A 93 -25.90 7.87 -41.42
N LEU A 94 -24.92 8.69 -41.00
CA LEU A 94 -25.03 10.15 -40.89
C LEU A 94 -24.07 10.86 -41.85
N PRO A 95 -24.42 12.07 -42.34
CA PRO A 95 -23.51 12.92 -43.11
C PRO A 95 -22.22 13.24 -42.35
N THR A 96 -21.11 13.41 -43.07
CA THR A 96 -19.78 13.71 -42.50
C THR A 96 -19.80 14.93 -41.59
N GLU A 97 -20.47 16.01 -41.99
CA GLU A 97 -20.60 17.24 -41.19
C GLU A 97 -21.35 17.03 -39.87
N VAL A 98 -22.36 16.15 -39.86
CA VAL A 98 -23.09 15.76 -38.66
C VAL A 98 -22.20 14.95 -37.73
N LYS A 99 -21.46 13.98 -38.26
CA LYS A 99 -20.48 13.18 -37.50
C LYS A 99 -19.40 14.05 -36.88
N TYR A 100 -18.88 15.04 -37.61
CA TYR A 100 -17.87 15.97 -37.10
C TYR A 100 -18.40 16.81 -35.92
N ARG A 101 -19.61 17.37 -36.04
CA ARG A 101 -20.25 18.13 -34.95
C ARG A 101 -20.52 17.27 -33.71
N LEU A 102 -21.00 16.03 -33.89
CA LEU A 102 -21.23 15.08 -32.80
C LEU A 102 -19.92 14.72 -32.10
N LYS A 103 -18.86 14.38 -32.86
CA LYS A 103 -17.52 14.15 -32.33
C LYS A 103 -17.07 15.30 -31.44
N HIS A 104 -17.19 16.54 -31.93
CA HIS A 104 -16.73 17.70 -31.18
C HIS A 104 -17.54 17.93 -29.89
N LYS A 105 -18.87 17.74 -29.93
CA LYS A 105 -19.73 17.82 -28.74
C LYS A 105 -19.40 16.76 -27.71
N ILE A 106 -19.23 15.49 -28.13
CA ILE A 106 -18.88 14.39 -27.22
C ILE A 106 -17.51 14.66 -26.59
N HIS A 107 -16.52 14.98 -27.41
CA HIS A 107 -15.17 15.28 -26.96
C HIS A 107 -15.11 16.45 -25.98
N LYS A 108 -15.86 17.53 -26.25
CA LYS A 108 -15.99 18.67 -25.32
C LYS A 108 -16.58 18.23 -23.97
N LYS A 109 -17.66 17.44 -23.99
CA LYS A 109 -18.28 16.92 -22.76
C LYS A 109 -17.34 15.99 -21.98
N ILE A 110 -16.51 15.19 -22.66
CA ILE A 110 -15.48 14.36 -22.01
C ILE A 110 -14.42 15.24 -21.33
N LYS A 111 -13.94 16.30 -22.02
CA LYS A 111 -12.99 17.26 -21.44
C LYS A 111 -13.51 17.94 -20.17
N GLU A 112 -14.82 18.14 -20.08
CA GLU A 112 -15.51 18.73 -18.91
C GLU A 112 -15.83 17.70 -17.80
N THR A 113 -15.66 16.40 -18.08
CA THR A 113 -15.96 15.31 -17.14
C THR A 113 -14.69 14.93 -16.37
N THR A 114 -14.54 15.48 -15.17
CA THR A 114 -13.41 15.19 -14.27
C THR A 114 -13.54 13.82 -13.59
N ILE A 115 -12.41 13.20 -13.24
CA ILE A 115 -12.37 11.91 -12.54
C ILE A 115 -13.08 11.93 -11.17
N SER A 116 -13.18 13.09 -10.52
CA SER A 116 -13.93 13.24 -9.26
C SER A 116 -15.41 12.84 -9.35
N LYS A 117 -15.99 12.86 -10.55
CA LYS A 117 -17.38 12.45 -10.80
C LYS A 117 -17.52 10.96 -11.10
N THR A 118 -16.47 10.17 -10.94
CA THR A 118 -16.51 8.74 -11.23
C THR A 118 -17.37 7.98 -10.22
N ILE A 119 -18.09 6.98 -10.73
CA ILE A 119 -18.89 6.06 -9.92
C ILE A 119 -18.47 4.65 -10.36
N PRO A 120 -17.50 4.03 -9.66
CA PRO A 120 -17.06 2.69 -9.96
C PRO A 120 -18.21 1.69 -9.78
N HIS A 121 -18.30 0.73 -10.68
CA HIS A 121 -19.20 -0.40 -10.58
C HIS A 121 -18.87 -1.26 -9.34
N THR A 122 -19.88 -1.94 -8.79
CA THR A 122 -19.73 -2.79 -7.60
C THR A 122 -18.63 -3.83 -7.76
N TYR A 123 -18.43 -4.37 -8.96
CA TYR A 123 -17.32 -5.29 -9.25
C TYR A 123 -15.96 -4.67 -8.91
N THR A 124 -15.66 -3.48 -9.44
CA THR A 124 -14.40 -2.78 -9.19
C THR A 124 -14.23 -2.48 -7.71
N ILE A 125 -15.30 -2.01 -7.04
CA ILE A 125 -15.29 -1.76 -5.60
C ILE A 125 -14.91 -3.01 -4.81
N GLN A 126 -15.62 -4.13 -5.05
CA GLN A 126 -15.36 -5.37 -4.32
C GLN A 126 -14.00 -5.98 -4.67
N ASN A 127 -13.55 -5.87 -5.91
CA ASN A 127 -12.23 -6.35 -6.32
C ASN A 127 -11.12 -5.64 -5.51
N ILE A 128 -11.19 -4.31 -5.41
CA ILE A 128 -10.21 -3.52 -4.64
C ILE A 128 -10.34 -3.77 -3.14
N LEU A 129 -11.55 -3.79 -2.59
CA LEU A 129 -11.73 -4.04 -1.16
C LEU A 129 -11.29 -5.45 -0.74
N SER A 130 -11.53 -6.45 -1.58
CA SER A 130 -11.11 -7.84 -1.32
C SER A 130 -9.62 -8.05 -1.52
N PHE A 131 -8.98 -7.21 -2.34
CA PHE A 131 -7.52 -7.16 -2.40
C PHE A 131 -6.95 -6.48 -1.15
N LEU A 132 -7.47 -5.33 -0.74
CA LEU A 132 -6.93 -4.57 0.39
C LEU A 132 -7.20 -5.23 1.74
N SER A 133 -8.33 -5.93 1.89
CA SER A 133 -8.69 -6.67 3.10
C SER A 133 -9.00 -8.14 2.75
N PRO A 134 -8.33 -9.12 3.39
CA PRO A 134 -7.53 -8.99 4.61
C PRO A 134 -6.03 -8.68 4.40
N ASN A 135 -5.56 -8.53 3.16
CA ASN A 135 -4.10 -8.52 2.88
C ASN A 135 -3.35 -7.36 3.54
N LEU A 136 -3.77 -6.12 3.32
CA LEU A 136 -3.18 -4.93 3.94
C LEU A 136 -3.89 -4.54 5.23
N PHE A 137 -5.20 -4.79 5.31
CA PHE A 137 -6.05 -4.33 6.40
C PHE A 137 -6.94 -5.43 6.95
N ASN A 138 -7.15 -5.46 8.26
CA ASN A 138 -7.93 -6.50 8.93
C ASN A 138 -9.42 -6.50 8.57
N ASP A 139 -9.98 -5.35 8.19
CA ASP A 139 -11.38 -5.20 7.81
C ASP A 139 -11.57 -4.17 6.68
N LYS A 140 -12.71 -4.26 5.98
CA LYS A 140 -13.07 -3.39 4.85
C LYS A 140 -13.15 -1.91 5.23
N ASN A 141 -13.52 -1.54 6.46
CA ASN A 141 -13.61 -0.15 6.88
C ASN A 141 -12.22 0.51 7.00
N TYR A 142 -11.19 -0.22 7.43
CA TYR A 142 -9.81 0.27 7.37
C TYR A 142 -9.35 0.48 5.92
N ALA A 143 -9.71 -0.43 5.00
CA ALA A 143 -9.40 -0.29 3.59
C ALA A 143 -10.12 0.92 2.94
N LYS A 144 -11.41 1.12 3.26
CA LYS A 144 -12.16 2.31 2.85
C LYS A 144 -11.52 3.58 3.40
N TYR A 145 -11.19 3.62 4.69
CA TYR A 145 -10.53 4.78 5.30
C TYR A 145 -9.24 5.11 4.57
N PHE A 146 -8.37 4.13 4.32
CA PHE A 146 -7.15 4.35 3.54
C PHE A 146 -7.43 4.96 2.15
N LEU A 147 -8.40 4.40 1.41
CA LEU A 147 -8.81 4.92 0.10
C LEU A 147 -9.38 6.35 0.19
N ILE A 148 -10.16 6.65 1.23
CA ILE A 148 -10.67 8.00 1.50
C ILE A 148 -9.51 8.96 1.73
N THR A 149 -8.52 8.61 2.57
CA THR A 149 -7.36 9.47 2.82
C THR A 149 -6.55 9.74 1.56
N LEU A 150 -6.44 8.74 0.67
CA LEU A 150 -5.78 8.91 -0.62
C LEU A 150 -6.57 9.88 -1.50
N GLY A 151 -7.90 9.75 -1.54
CA GLY A 151 -8.77 10.65 -2.28
C GLY A 151 -8.72 12.08 -1.73
N ASP A 152 -8.71 12.23 -0.40
CA ASP A 152 -8.59 13.53 0.29
C ASP A 152 -7.30 14.24 -0.13
N ILE A 153 -6.18 13.51 -0.17
CA ILE A 153 -4.88 14.02 -0.64
C ILE A 153 -4.97 14.45 -2.11
N LEU A 154 -5.54 13.61 -2.98
CA LEU A 154 -5.66 13.86 -4.43
C LEU A 154 -6.61 15.02 -4.76
N LEU A 155 -7.61 15.25 -3.92
CA LEU A 155 -8.58 16.33 -4.02
C LEU A 155 -8.16 17.58 -3.22
N LYS A 156 -6.98 17.56 -2.59
CA LYS A 156 -6.41 18.66 -1.80
C LYS A 156 -7.34 19.14 -0.67
N LYS A 157 -7.99 18.18 0.00
CA LYS A 157 -8.81 18.38 1.20
C LYS A 157 -7.93 18.77 2.41
N PRO A 158 -8.52 19.14 3.57
CA PRO A 158 -7.75 19.64 4.71
C PRO A 158 -6.57 18.73 5.07
N PHE A 159 -5.45 19.38 5.36
CA PHE A 159 -4.18 18.70 5.55
C PHE A 159 -4.17 17.81 6.79
N ARG A 160 -3.60 16.60 6.66
CA ARG A 160 -3.41 15.61 7.72
C ARG A 160 -2.09 14.85 7.51
N TYR A 161 -1.49 14.40 8.61
CA TYR A 161 -0.39 13.43 8.57
C TYR A 161 -0.93 12.04 8.84
N TYR A 162 -0.65 11.10 7.94
CA TYR A 162 -1.04 9.70 8.07
C TYR A 162 0.19 8.84 8.34
N PHE A 163 0.30 8.34 9.56
CA PHE A 163 1.42 7.51 10.00
C PHE A 163 1.14 6.04 9.70
N LEU A 164 2.02 5.46 8.89
CA LEU A 164 2.00 4.07 8.43
C LEU A 164 3.19 3.29 9.01
N ASP A 165 3.08 1.96 9.02
CA ASP A 165 4.22 1.10 9.29
C ASP A 165 5.29 1.27 8.18
N PRO A 166 6.60 1.28 8.51
CA PRO A 166 7.67 1.39 7.52
C PRO A 166 7.63 0.35 6.39
N SER A 167 7.03 -0.83 6.62
CA SER A 167 6.82 -1.86 5.59
C SER A 167 5.94 -1.38 4.43
N MET A 168 5.12 -0.34 4.62
CA MET A 168 4.29 0.26 3.58
C MET A 168 5.06 1.16 2.60
N LYS A 169 6.33 1.48 2.88
CA LYS A 169 7.10 2.41 2.06
C LYS A 169 7.18 1.99 0.58
N PRO A 170 7.49 0.74 0.22
CA PRO A 170 7.50 0.31 -1.18
C PRO A 170 6.14 0.45 -1.86
N PHE A 171 5.05 0.19 -1.14
CA PHE A 171 3.68 0.32 -1.63
C PHE A 171 3.33 1.76 -1.95
N ILE A 172 3.54 2.67 -1.00
CA ILE A 172 3.26 4.10 -1.18
C ILE A 172 4.16 4.70 -2.26
N THR A 173 5.42 4.26 -2.38
CA THR A 173 6.32 4.71 -3.45
C THR A 173 5.81 4.32 -4.84
N GLN A 174 5.42 3.06 -5.06
CA GLN A 174 4.87 2.65 -6.37
C GLN A 174 3.54 3.35 -6.68
N LEU A 175 2.67 3.49 -5.68
CA LEU A 175 1.43 4.25 -5.82
C LEU A 175 1.70 5.71 -6.17
N HIS A 176 2.69 6.34 -5.53
CA HIS A 176 3.09 7.72 -5.81
C HIS A 176 3.57 7.89 -7.26
N HIS A 177 4.40 6.98 -7.78
CA HIS A 177 4.84 7.03 -9.17
C HIS A 177 3.68 6.91 -10.16
N LEU A 178 2.66 6.09 -9.86
CA LEU A 178 1.47 6.02 -10.69
C LEU A 178 0.67 7.33 -10.64
N VAL A 179 0.48 7.88 -9.45
CA VAL A 179 -0.19 9.18 -9.24
C VAL A 179 0.54 10.29 -10.00
N GLU A 180 1.86 10.36 -9.89
CA GLU A 180 2.67 11.36 -10.59
C GLU A 180 2.61 11.21 -12.12
N ARG A 181 2.54 9.96 -12.62
CA ARG A 181 2.49 9.68 -14.05
C ARG A 181 1.17 10.09 -14.70
N TYR A 182 0.03 9.81 -14.06
CA TYR A 182 -1.29 9.93 -14.68
C TYR A 182 -2.18 11.01 -14.06
N PHE A 183 -1.91 11.41 -12.83
CA PHE A 183 -2.74 12.32 -12.07
C PHE A 183 -1.96 13.58 -11.69
N GLN A 184 -2.56 14.44 -10.86
CA GLN A 184 -2.00 15.72 -10.46
C GLN A 184 -0.61 15.60 -9.81
N THR A 185 0.14 16.71 -9.77
CA THR A 185 1.44 16.83 -9.10
C THR A 185 1.29 16.86 -7.57
N VAL A 186 0.83 15.75 -6.97
CA VAL A 186 0.71 15.59 -5.51
C VAL A 186 1.79 14.65 -5.00
N GLN A 187 2.58 15.14 -4.04
CA GLN A 187 3.61 14.36 -3.38
C GLN A 187 3.04 13.59 -2.18
N LEU A 188 2.73 12.31 -2.37
CA LEU A 188 2.15 11.47 -1.31
C LEU A 188 3.03 11.41 -0.05
N GLY A 189 4.36 11.52 -0.20
CA GLY A 189 5.31 11.55 0.92
C GLY A 189 5.17 12.76 1.85
N ASN A 190 4.45 13.80 1.45
CA ASN A 190 4.15 14.95 2.33
C ASN A 190 3.06 14.61 3.36
N TYR A 191 2.22 13.62 3.07
CA TYR A 191 1.07 13.23 3.90
C TYR A 191 1.30 11.88 4.59
N TYR A 192 1.78 10.87 3.84
CA TYR A 192 2.11 9.56 4.39
C TYR A 192 3.51 9.55 5.00
N LYS A 193 3.58 9.35 6.31
CA LYS A 193 4.81 9.35 7.11
C LYS A 193 5.01 8.00 7.79
N TYR A 194 6.26 7.67 8.13
CA TYR A 194 6.61 6.37 8.74
C TYR A 194 7.17 6.48 10.17
N LYS A 195 7.29 7.71 10.66
CA LYS A 195 7.77 8.06 12.00
C LYS A 195 7.05 9.32 12.46
N TYR A 196 6.62 9.34 13.70
CA TYR A 196 6.03 10.52 14.31
C TYR A 196 7.14 11.38 14.93
N GLN A 197 7.28 12.63 14.46
CA GLN A 197 8.28 13.58 14.95
C GLN A 197 7.69 14.99 14.96
N GLN A 198 7.37 15.51 16.16
CA GLN A 198 6.99 16.92 16.35
C GLN A 198 5.84 17.40 15.45
N HIS A 199 4.91 16.51 15.10
CA HIS A 199 3.70 16.88 14.37
C HIS A 199 2.60 17.27 15.37
N ASP A 200 1.71 18.16 14.95
CA ASP A 200 0.56 18.51 15.77
C ASP A 200 -0.36 17.29 15.92
N VAL A 201 -0.77 17.05 17.16
CA VAL A 201 -1.56 15.87 17.56
C VAL A 201 -2.90 15.84 16.81
N GLU A 202 -3.55 16.99 16.68
CA GLU A 202 -4.89 17.17 16.10
C GLU A 202 -4.98 16.76 14.62
N VAL A 203 -3.89 16.91 13.87
CA VAL A 203 -3.81 16.57 12.43
C VAL A 203 -3.14 15.22 12.17
N SER A 204 -2.75 14.51 13.23
CA SER A 204 -2.03 13.23 13.16
C SER A 204 -3.00 12.05 13.21
N ARG A 205 -2.85 11.12 12.27
CA ARG A 205 -3.71 9.93 12.12
C ARG A 205 -2.87 8.68 11.97
N VAL A 206 -3.30 7.58 12.57
CA VAL A 206 -2.61 6.28 12.55
C VAL A 206 -3.33 5.30 11.64
N ILE A 207 -2.65 4.80 10.62
CA ILE A 207 -3.18 3.76 9.75
C ILE A 207 -2.36 2.50 9.97
N ARG A 208 -2.86 1.57 10.80
CA ARG A 208 -2.20 0.28 11.01
C ARG A 208 -2.45 -0.63 9.82
N THR A 209 -1.39 -1.28 9.38
CA THR A 209 -1.37 -2.21 8.25
C THR A 209 -0.80 -3.54 8.68
N ASN A 210 -1.18 -4.58 7.94
CA ASN A 210 -0.54 -5.88 8.02
C ASN A 210 0.78 -5.86 7.24
N PRO A 211 1.79 -6.65 7.66
CA PRO A 211 2.97 -6.87 6.84
C PRO A 211 2.55 -7.35 5.46
N PHE A 212 2.95 -6.61 4.43
CA PHE A 212 2.53 -6.86 3.06
C PHE A 212 3.74 -6.94 2.15
N ASN A 213 3.87 -8.07 1.43
CA ASN A 213 4.88 -8.20 0.39
C ASN A 213 4.27 -7.88 -0.98
N LEU A 214 4.57 -6.68 -1.47
CA LEU A 214 4.12 -6.21 -2.79
C LEU A 214 4.73 -7.00 -3.95
N GLU A 215 5.81 -7.76 -3.74
CA GLU A 215 6.49 -8.51 -4.79
C GLU A 215 5.58 -9.52 -5.49
N PHE A 216 4.70 -10.17 -4.72
CA PHE A 216 3.79 -11.21 -5.22
C PHE A 216 2.51 -10.67 -5.89
N VAL A 217 2.33 -9.34 -5.95
CA VAL A 217 1.17 -8.75 -6.61
C VAL A 217 1.41 -8.66 -8.11
N ALA A 218 0.63 -9.43 -8.87
CA ALA A 218 0.56 -9.32 -10.32
C ALA A 218 -0.23 -8.06 -10.75
N ASN A 219 0.06 -7.54 -11.94
CA ASN A 219 -0.68 -6.42 -12.56
C ASN A 219 -0.85 -5.18 -11.65
N ARG A 220 0.22 -4.80 -10.95
CA ARG A 220 0.21 -3.71 -9.95
C ARG A 220 -0.29 -2.37 -10.50
N GLU A 221 0.05 -2.06 -11.75
CA GLU A 221 -0.36 -0.81 -12.38
C GLU A 221 -1.88 -0.72 -12.55
N GLN A 222 -2.53 -1.80 -13.00
CA GLN A 222 -3.99 -1.87 -13.12
C GLN A 222 -4.66 -1.77 -11.74
N LEU A 223 -4.14 -2.52 -10.76
CA LEU A 223 -4.63 -2.48 -9.39
C LEU A 223 -4.57 -1.05 -8.82
N PHE A 224 -3.41 -0.39 -8.93
CA PHE A 224 -3.23 0.97 -8.41
C PHE A 224 -4.08 2.00 -9.17
N MET A 225 -4.29 1.83 -10.48
CA MET A 225 -5.18 2.68 -11.26
C MET A 225 -6.61 2.60 -10.73
N ASP A 226 -7.13 1.39 -10.56
CA ASP A 226 -8.46 1.15 -10.01
C ASP A 226 -8.59 1.67 -8.56
N MET A 227 -7.54 1.51 -7.76
CA MET A 227 -7.48 2.06 -6.40
C MET A 227 -7.57 3.59 -6.38
N VAL A 228 -6.81 4.29 -7.22
CA VAL A 228 -6.82 5.76 -7.27
C VAL A 228 -8.20 6.28 -7.72
N CYS A 229 -8.82 5.63 -8.69
CA CYS A 229 -10.15 6.01 -9.15
C CYS A 229 -11.22 5.76 -8.09
N LEU A 230 -11.11 4.65 -7.35
CA LEU A 230 -11.97 4.37 -6.20
C LEU A 230 -11.74 5.38 -5.05
N ALA A 231 -10.51 5.84 -4.85
CA ALA A 231 -10.18 6.84 -3.84
C ALA A 231 -10.86 8.19 -4.12
N TYR A 232 -10.88 8.65 -5.39
CA TYR A 232 -11.66 9.81 -5.80
C TYR A 232 -13.15 9.65 -5.45
N HIS A 233 -13.74 8.51 -5.83
CA HIS A 233 -15.15 8.23 -5.54
C HIS A 233 -15.45 8.23 -4.04
N TYR A 234 -14.62 7.57 -3.22
CA TYR A 234 -14.85 7.47 -1.78
C TYR A 234 -14.64 8.79 -1.05
N SER A 235 -13.62 9.56 -1.39
CA SER A 235 -13.43 10.87 -0.76
C SER A 235 -14.60 11.81 -1.06
N GLU A 236 -15.13 11.83 -2.28
CA GLU A 236 -16.34 12.62 -2.59
C GLU A 236 -17.58 12.06 -1.88
N ARG A 237 -17.79 10.75 -1.89
CA ARG A 237 -18.96 10.10 -1.27
C ARG A 237 -19.06 10.34 0.24
N TYR A 238 -17.92 10.30 0.93
CA TYR A 238 -17.84 10.40 2.39
C TYR A 238 -17.42 11.78 2.88
N GLU A 239 -17.29 12.77 1.98
CA GLU A 239 -16.79 14.12 2.24
C GLU A 239 -15.32 14.20 2.67
N CYS A 240 -14.89 13.47 3.71
CA CYS A 240 -13.50 13.29 4.08
C CYS A 240 -13.30 12.11 5.03
N GLY A 241 -12.04 11.80 5.35
CA GLY A 241 -11.69 10.76 6.30
C GLY A 241 -12.26 10.99 7.69
N ASP A 242 -12.28 12.23 8.19
CA ASP A 242 -12.79 12.51 9.54
C ASP A 242 -14.32 12.30 9.62
N THR A 243 -15.09 12.77 8.63
CA THR A 243 -16.54 12.50 8.53
C THR A 243 -16.85 11.00 8.49
N PHE A 244 -16.04 10.20 7.78
CA PHE A 244 -16.21 8.74 7.76
C PHE A 244 -16.01 8.10 9.13
N LEU A 245 -15.12 8.65 9.97
CA LEU A 245 -14.88 8.11 11.32
C LEU A 245 -16.03 8.37 12.30
N GLU A 246 -16.89 9.34 12.02
CA GLU A 246 -18.05 9.68 12.86
C GLU A 246 -19.21 8.67 12.71
N GLU A 247 -19.15 7.79 11.70
CA GLU A 247 -20.15 6.73 11.53
C GLU A 247 -20.11 5.75 12.74
N PRO A 248 -21.25 5.43 13.38
CA PRO A 248 -21.29 4.59 14.59
C PRO A 248 -20.64 3.21 14.43
N LEU A 249 -20.65 2.65 13.22
CA LEU A 249 -20.05 1.35 12.90
C LEU A 249 -18.51 1.38 12.85
N ASN A 250 -17.90 2.56 12.96
CA ASN A 250 -16.46 2.78 12.83
C ASN A 250 -15.75 3.05 14.17
N GLU A 251 -16.40 2.84 15.32
CA GLU A 251 -15.79 3.08 16.65
C GLU A 251 -14.41 2.39 16.83
N PRO A 252 -14.20 1.09 16.50
CA PRO A 252 -12.87 0.48 16.62
C PRO A 252 -11.83 1.04 15.63
N LEU A 253 -12.29 1.51 14.47
CA LEU A 253 -11.44 2.18 13.49
C LEU A 253 -11.03 3.56 14.01
N GLN A 254 -11.97 4.32 14.58
CA GLN A 254 -11.74 5.64 15.15
C GLN A 254 -10.72 5.59 16.30
N ASP A 255 -10.86 4.63 17.22
CA ASP A 255 -9.92 4.40 18.32
C ASP A 255 -8.49 4.19 17.82
N GLN A 256 -8.34 3.38 16.77
CA GLN A 256 -7.03 3.13 16.17
C GLN A 256 -6.49 4.36 15.45
N VAL A 257 -7.33 5.04 14.68
CA VAL A 257 -6.92 6.16 13.82
C VAL A 257 -6.53 7.39 14.64
N LEU A 258 -7.27 7.68 15.70
CA LEU A 258 -7.02 8.78 16.64
C LEU A 258 -6.09 8.37 17.79
N TRP A 259 -5.35 7.27 17.64
CA TRP A 259 -4.53 6.73 18.72
C TRP A 259 -3.51 7.75 19.27
N ILE A 260 -2.89 8.57 18.42
CA ILE A 260 -1.93 9.62 18.85
C ILE A 260 -2.63 10.69 19.69
N GLU A 261 -3.86 11.06 19.35
CA GLU A 261 -4.65 12.06 20.07
C GLU A 261 -5.10 11.56 21.44
N ARG A 262 -5.37 10.26 21.55
CA ARG A 262 -5.93 9.65 22.75
C ARG A 262 -4.87 9.06 23.71
N ASN A 263 -3.60 9.02 23.32
CA ASN A 263 -2.55 8.38 24.12
C ASN A 263 -1.34 9.31 24.30
N THR A 264 -1.02 9.58 25.55
CA THR A 264 0.23 10.28 25.90
C THR A 264 1.42 9.33 25.93
N LYS A 265 2.63 9.90 25.97
CA LYS A 265 3.87 9.13 26.17
C LYS A 265 3.85 8.39 27.51
N GLU A 266 3.34 9.05 28.55
CA GLU A 266 3.19 8.52 29.90
C GLU A 266 2.22 7.32 29.90
N MET A 267 1.01 7.47 29.37
CA MET A 267 0.02 6.38 29.28
C MET A 267 0.58 5.17 28.52
N THR A 268 1.33 5.43 27.46
CA THR A 268 1.98 4.40 26.64
C THR A 268 3.03 3.62 27.43
N LEU A 269 3.87 4.31 28.20
CA LEU A 269 4.90 3.67 29.03
C LEU A 269 4.32 3.02 30.28
N ASP A 270 3.18 3.50 30.77
CA ASP A 270 2.44 2.85 31.85
C ASP A 270 1.90 1.49 31.39
N ALA A 271 1.28 1.43 30.22
CA ALA A 271 0.81 0.16 29.64
C ALA A 271 1.98 -0.81 29.39
N PHE A 272 3.11 -0.31 28.88
CA PHE A 272 4.33 -1.11 28.75
C PHE A 272 4.82 -1.64 30.10
N SER A 273 4.91 -0.76 31.10
CA SER A 273 5.41 -1.12 32.43
C SER A 273 4.56 -2.21 33.08
N SER A 274 3.23 -2.10 32.96
CA SER A 274 2.30 -3.09 33.49
C SER A 274 2.42 -4.46 32.80
N ASP A 275 2.69 -4.47 31.49
CA ASP A 275 2.81 -5.72 30.71
C ASP A 275 4.18 -6.40 30.89
N TYR A 276 5.27 -5.63 31.07
CA TYR A 276 6.65 -6.13 30.95
C TYR A 276 7.52 -6.01 32.20
N LEU A 277 7.14 -5.20 33.19
CA LEU A 277 7.95 -4.86 34.35
C LEU A 277 7.22 -5.20 35.66
N CYS A 278 8.00 -5.55 36.68
CA CYS A 278 7.51 -5.63 38.05
C CYS A 278 8.58 -5.10 39.02
N ILE A 279 8.13 -4.69 40.21
CA ILE A 279 9.05 -4.27 41.28
C ILE A 279 9.57 -5.51 41.99
N LYS A 280 10.89 -5.60 42.13
CA LYS A 280 11.57 -6.70 42.82
C LYS A 280 12.82 -6.21 43.51
N GLU A 281 12.88 -6.35 44.83
CA GLU A 281 14.03 -5.93 45.64
C GLU A 281 15.32 -6.68 45.25
N GLY A 282 16.44 -5.96 45.28
CA GLY A 282 17.77 -6.49 45.00
C GLY A 282 18.07 -6.81 43.54
N VAL A 283 17.16 -6.47 42.61
CA VAL A 283 17.34 -6.68 41.17
C VAL A 283 17.18 -5.37 40.42
N ASP A 284 18.08 -5.10 39.49
CA ASP A 284 18.07 -3.88 38.70
C ASP A 284 18.08 -4.20 37.21
N ILE A 285 17.53 -3.29 36.40
CA ILE A 285 17.57 -3.37 34.94
C ILE A 285 18.51 -2.27 34.41
N HIS A 286 19.50 -2.66 33.61
CA HIS A 286 20.32 -1.72 32.87
C HIS A 286 19.49 -1.02 31.78
N GLU A 287 19.74 0.27 31.51
CA GLU A 287 18.98 1.06 30.51
C GLU A 287 18.93 0.39 29.13
N LYS A 288 20.01 -0.27 28.71
CA LYS A 288 20.10 -1.03 27.45
C LYS A 288 19.04 -2.14 27.39
N ASP A 289 18.82 -2.84 28.49
CA ASP A 289 17.82 -3.92 28.60
C ASP A 289 16.41 -3.34 28.69
N MET A 290 16.24 -2.22 29.39
CA MET A 290 14.97 -1.49 29.42
C MET A 290 14.54 -1.06 28.00
N LEU A 291 15.46 -0.47 27.23
CA LEU A 291 15.22 -0.06 25.84
C LEU A 291 14.96 -1.27 24.92
N PHE A 292 15.56 -2.42 25.21
CA PHE A 292 15.27 -3.66 24.50
C PHE A 292 13.83 -4.12 24.76
N LEU A 293 13.40 -4.18 26.02
CA LEU A 293 12.02 -4.56 26.39
C LEU A 293 11.00 -3.64 25.72
N TRP A 294 11.25 -2.33 25.75
CA TRP A 294 10.42 -1.35 25.03
C TRP A 294 10.37 -1.62 23.52
N LYS A 295 11.52 -1.94 22.89
CA LYS A 295 11.60 -2.28 21.46
C LYS A 295 10.73 -3.51 21.14
N VAL A 296 10.77 -4.54 21.99
CA VAL A 296 9.97 -5.77 21.84
C VAL A 296 8.48 -5.45 21.97
N TYR A 297 8.07 -4.79 23.07
CA TYR A 297 6.69 -4.38 23.32
C TYR A 297 6.08 -3.64 22.13
N ARG A 298 6.77 -2.60 21.64
CA ARG A 298 6.30 -1.79 20.50
C ARG A 298 6.13 -2.63 19.24
N LYS A 299 7.04 -3.57 18.98
CA LYS A 299 7.00 -4.45 17.80
C LYS A 299 5.87 -5.47 17.88
N GLU A 300 5.55 -5.96 19.08
CA GLU A 300 4.42 -6.88 19.29
C GLU A 300 3.08 -6.17 19.14
N LYS A 301 2.92 -4.99 19.74
CA LYS A 301 1.70 -4.18 19.66
C LYS A 301 1.54 -3.42 18.34
N ARG A 302 2.52 -3.53 17.42
CA ARG A 302 2.60 -2.79 16.12
C ARG A 302 2.35 -1.28 16.28
N MET A 303 3.00 -0.70 17.28
CA MET A 303 2.81 0.69 17.66
C MET A 303 3.73 1.64 16.87
N ILE A 304 3.21 2.82 16.56
CA ILE A 304 4.01 3.91 16.01
C ILE A 304 4.99 4.40 17.07
N HIS A 305 6.17 4.81 16.61
CA HIS A 305 7.19 5.38 17.48
C HIS A 305 6.84 6.83 17.84
N LEU A 306 6.43 7.06 19.09
CA LEU A 306 6.08 8.39 19.62
C LEU A 306 7.28 9.19 20.16
N PHE A 307 8.33 8.49 20.59
CA PHE A 307 9.46 9.10 21.29
C PHE A 307 10.48 9.65 20.31
N GLN A 308 11.10 10.78 20.63
CA GLN A 308 12.07 11.42 19.74
C GLN A 308 13.41 10.70 19.74
N ASN A 309 13.84 10.25 20.92
CA ASN A 309 15.11 9.61 21.14
C ASN A 309 15.02 8.65 22.34
N LYS A 310 16.12 7.95 22.61
CA LYS A 310 16.20 6.99 23.74
C LYS A 310 16.04 7.68 25.10
N ARG A 311 16.57 8.90 25.24
CA ARG A 311 16.56 9.66 26.50
C ARG A 311 15.14 10.07 26.90
N ASP A 312 14.33 10.49 25.95
CA ASP A 312 12.89 10.78 26.14
C ASP A 312 12.13 9.59 26.75
N ILE A 313 12.48 8.35 26.37
CA ILE A 313 11.91 7.12 26.96
C ILE A 313 12.41 6.95 28.40
N LEU A 314 13.73 7.03 28.60
CA LEU A 314 14.36 6.82 29.91
C LEU A 314 13.89 7.85 30.93
N ASP A 315 13.86 9.13 30.56
CA ASP A 315 13.40 10.24 31.40
C ASP A 315 11.93 10.07 31.79
N THR A 316 11.09 9.61 30.86
CA THR A 316 9.67 9.34 31.16
C THR A 316 9.51 8.16 32.12
N LEU A 317 10.29 7.09 31.94
CA LEU A 317 10.31 5.95 32.88
C LEU A 317 10.90 6.32 34.25
N ALA A 318 11.86 7.25 34.31
CA ALA A 318 12.47 7.74 35.55
C ALA A 318 11.50 8.53 36.42
N LYS A 319 10.37 9.00 35.86
CA LYS A 319 9.25 9.56 36.66
C LYS A 319 8.54 8.49 37.50
N LYS A 320 8.64 7.21 37.11
CA LYS A 320 7.92 6.08 37.72
C LYS A 320 8.82 5.15 38.51
N PHE A 321 10.06 4.96 38.07
CA PHE A 321 11.03 4.07 38.67
C PHE A 321 12.26 4.85 39.14
N VAL A 322 12.90 4.37 40.21
CA VAL A 322 14.14 4.97 40.71
C VAL A 322 15.26 4.72 39.69
N TYR A 323 15.67 5.78 38.99
CA TYR A 323 16.74 5.72 38.00
C TYR A 323 18.05 6.26 38.59
N GLN A 324 19.05 5.38 38.66
CA GLN A 324 20.43 5.71 39.02
C GLN A 324 21.31 5.27 37.84
N GLU A 325 21.52 6.18 36.90
CA GLU A 325 22.19 5.91 35.61
C GLU A 325 23.44 5.03 35.79
N PRO A 326 23.55 3.90 35.04
CA PRO A 326 22.69 3.44 33.94
C PRO A 326 21.57 2.46 34.35
N TYR A 327 21.17 2.39 35.62
CA TYR A 327 20.28 1.36 36.15
C TYR A 327 18.93 1.90 36.65
N PHE A 328 17.86 1.16 36.35
CA PHE A 328 16.57 1.26 37.03
C PHE A 328 16.57 0.30 38.22
N ARG A 329 16.45 0.86 39.42
CA ARG A 329 16.59 0.12 40.68
C ARG A 329 15.33 -0.63 41.06
N GLN A 330 15.49 -1.85 41.57
CA GLN A 330 14.40 -2.70 42.05
C GLN A 330 13.34 -2.97 40.98
N VAL A 331 13.74 -3.02 39.71
CA VAL A 331 12.87 -3.32 38.57
C VAL A 331 13.31 -4.65 37.98
N TYR A 332 12.35 -5.47 37.59
CA TYR A 332 12.60 -6.77 37.00
C TYR A 332 11.63 -7.05 35.84
N SER A 333 12.06 -7.92 34.92
CA SER A 333 11.23 -8.43 33.83
C SER A 333 11.42 -9.93 33.67
N MET A 334 10.32 -10.66 33.52
CA MET A 334 10.34 -12.11 33.31
C MET A 334 10.97 -12.51 31.97
N PHE A 335 11.15 -11.57 31.04
CA PHE A 335 11.71 -11.83 29.72
C PHE A 335 13.24 -11.84 29.71
N LEU A 336 13.89 -11.01 30.54
CA LEU A 336 15.34 -10.81 30.53
C LEU A 336 16.17 -12.06 30.85
N PRO A 337 15.79 -12.96 31.77
CA PRO A 337 16.58 -14.16 32.04
C PRO A 337 16.83 -15.04 30.81
N HIS A 338 15.88 -15.07 29.86
CA HIS A 338 16.06 -15.81 28.61
C HIS A 338 17.05 -15.13 27.66
N VAL A 339 17.05 -13.80 27.64
CA VAL A 339 17.97 -12.96 26.86
C VAL A 339 19.39 -13.07 27.41
N GLU A 340 19.55 -13.02 28.73
CA GLU A 340 20.84 -13.18 29.41
C GLU A 340 21.46 -14.55 29.13
N LYS A 341 20.68 -15.63 29.22
CA LYS A 341 21.13 -16.98 28.87
C LYS A 341 21.58 -17.06 27.41
N PHE A 342 20.87 -16.41 26.49
CA PHE A 342 21.27 -16.38 25.09
C PHE A 342 22.55 -15.56 24.88
N ASN A 343 22.67 -14.39 25.50
CA ASN A 343 23.87 -13.56 25.42
C ASN A 343 25.10 -14.29 25.98
N GLN A 344 24.92 -15.11 27.03
CA GLN A 344 25.97 -15.97 27.55
C GLN A 344 26.34 -17.06 26.53
N PHE A 345 25.34 -17.76 25.97
CA PHE A 345 25.57 -18.71 24.88
C PHE A 345 26.33 -18.10 23.69
N TRP A 346 25.95 -16.89 23.28
CA TRP A 346 26.63 -16.20 22.19
C TRP A 346 28.11 -15.96 22.51
N LYS A 347 28.42 -15.46 23.72
CA LYS A 347 29.81 -15.23 24.15
C LYS A 347 30.63 -16.51 24.22
N ASP A 348 30.03 -17.61 24.67
CA ASP A 348 30.74 -18.86 24.89
C ASP A 348 30.98 -19.67 23.61
N TYR A 349 30.07 -19.57 22.63
CA TYR A 349 30.04 -20.49 21.49
C TYR A 349 30.11 -19.83 20.11
N MET A 350 29.89 -18.52 20.00
CA MET A 350 29.92 -17.84 18.71
C MET A 350 31.26 -17.18 18.47
N VAL A 351 31.85 -17.46 17.30
CA VAL A 351 33.14 -16.90 16.89
C VAL A 351 33.04 -16.33 15.49
N GLU A 352 33.76 -15.23 15.25
CA GLU A 352 33.89 -14.64 13.93
C GLU A 352 34.69 -15.57 13.01
N ASP A 353 34.20 -15.76 11.80
CA ASP A 353 34.87 -16.50 10.73
C ASP A 353 34.46 -15.87 9.39
N PRO A 354 35.32 -15.03 8.77
CA PRO A 354 35.01 -14.36 7.51
C PRO A 354 34.67 -15.31 6.36
N THR A 355 35.07 -16.58 6.47
CA THR A 355 34.79 -17.60 5.47
C THR A 355 33.43 -18.27 5.66
N GLU A 356 32.70 -17.94 6.74
CA GLU A 356 31.35 -18.43 6.98
C GLU A 356 30.25 -17.55 6.41
N LYS A 357 29.25 -18.21 5.83
CA LYS A 357 28.05 -17.58 5.31
C LYS A 357 26.81 -18.40 5.67
N TYR A 358 25.64 -17.77 5.50
CA TYR A 358 24.35 -18.45 5.57
C TYR A 358 24.09 -19.18 6.91
N LEU A 359 24.53 -18.61 8.05
CA LEU A 359 24.06 -19.10 9.35
C LEU A 359 22.59 -18.71 9.52
N GLU A 360 21.69 -19.69 9.57
CA GLU A 360 20.26 -19.39 9.72
C GLU A 360 19.88 -19.11 11.18
N LEU A 361 18.90 -18.23 11.39
CA LEU A 361 18.36 -18.00 12.74
C LEU A 361 17.76 -19.27 13.37
N THR A 362 17.12 -20.12 12.58
CA THR A 362 16.53 -21.37 13.07
C THR A 362 17.61 -22.36 13.50
N GLU A 363 18.72 -22.45 12.76
CA GLU A 363 19.89 -23.27 13.13
C GLU A 363 20.50 -22.77 14.45
N LEU A 364 20.70 -21.46 14.57
CA LEU A 364 21.23 -20.84 15.78
C LEU A 364 20.32 -21.07 16.99
N LEU A 365 19.00 -20.93 16.81
CA LEU A 365 18.02 -21.18 17.86
C LEU A 365 18.04 -22.64 18.30
N GLN A 366 18.17 -23.59 17.36
CA GLN A 366 18.27 -25.01 17.66
C GLN A 366 19.53 -25.31 18.50
N LEU A 367 20.69 -24.78 18.10
CA LEU A 367 21.94 -24.96 18.86
C LEU A 367 21.84 -24.39 20.27
N PHE A 368 21.22 -23.22 20.41
CA PHE A 368 20.97 -22.62 21.73
C PHE A 368 20.06 -23.49 22.59
N MET A 369 18.94 -23.99 22.05
CA MET A 369 18.00 -24.84 22.80
C MET A 369 18.64 -26.16 23.23
N GLU A 370 19.43 -26.78 22.34
CA GLU A 370 20.15 -28.02 22.63
C GLU A 370 21.19 -27.81 23.75
N GLN A 371 21.90 -26.67 23.72
CA GLN A 371 22.89 -26.32 24.74
C GLN A 371 22.24 -25.94 26.08
N ALA A 372 21.14 -25.19 26.05
CA ALA A 372 20.43 -24.73 27.24
C ALA A 372 19.66 -25.85 27.97
N ARG A 373 19.46 -27.01 27.32
CA ARG A 373 18.76 -28.21 27.84
C ARG A 373 17.39 -27.93 28.48
N THR A 374 16.77 -26.81 28.16
CA THR A 374 15.52 -26.33 28.73
C THR A 374 14.71 -25.60 27.67
N LYS A 375 13.38 -25.57 27.81
CA LYS A 375 12.55 -24.73 26.93
C LYS A 375 12.94 -23.28 27.12
N THR A 376 13.35 -22.64 26.03
CA THR A 376 13.68 -21.22 26.02
C THR A 376 12.42 -20.42 25.72
N GLY A 377 12.22 -19.28 26.38
CA GLY A 377 11.16 -18.33 26.01
C GLY A 377 11.42 -17.59 24.68
N LEU A 378 12.58 -17.85 24.04
CA LEU A 378 12.94 -17.27 22.75
C LEU A 378 12.41 -18.10 21.58
N ASN A 379 11.90 -17.39 20.58
CA ASN A 379 11.56 -17.91 19.27
C ASN A 379 12.37 -17.14 18.22
N GLU A 380 12.25 -17.51 16.94
CA GLU A 380 13.04 -16.90 15.86
C GLU A 380 12.86 -15.37 15.79
N LYS A 381 11.63 -14.89 15.99
CA LYS A 381 11.30 -13.47 15.97
C LYS A 381 11.94 -12.73 17.14
N THR A 382 11.82 -13.22 18.36
CA THR A 382 12.44 -12.57 19.53
C THR A 382 13.97 -12.68 19.49
N LEU A 383 14.52 -13.78 18.99
CA LEU A 383 15.95 -13.95 18.73
C LEU A 383 16.47 -12.89 17.76
N SER A 384 15.75 -12.62 16.66
CA SER A 384 16.13 -11.56 15.71
C SER A 384 16.19 -10.19 16.40
N TYR A 385 15.29 -9.91 17.35
CA TYR A 385 15.28 -8.65 18.09
C TYR A 385 16.45 -8.53 19.05
N VAL A 386 16.81 -9.64 19.73
CA VAL A 386 18.00 -9.72 20.58
C VAL A 386 19.24 -9.42 19.76
N LEU A 387 19.44 -10.14 18.65
CA LEU A 387 20.62 -9.98 17.80
C LEU A 387 20.76 -8.54 17.27
N GLN A 388 19.68 -7.98 16.71
CA GLN A 388 19.68 -6.61 16.21
C GLN A 388 19.89 -5.54 17.30
N HIS A 389 19.63 -5.84 18.58
CA HIS A 389 19.77 -4.88 19.68
C HIS A 389 21.13 -4.97 20.37
N TYR A 390 21.58 -6.19 20.66
CA TYR A 390 22.82 -6.43 21.42
C TYR A 390 24.04 -6.54 20.51
N TYR A 391 23.87 -6.94 19.25
CA TYR A 391 24.92 -7.17 18.25
C TYR A 391 24.62 -6.42 16.94
N PRO A 392 24.59 -5.07 16.97
CA PRO A 392 24.16 -4.25 15.83
C PRO A 392 25.12 -4.30 14.62
N THR A 393 26.33 -4.81 14.80
CA THR A 393 27.36 -4.92 13.75
C THR A 393 27.24 -6.19 12.91
N LEU A 394 26.28 -7.08 13.22
CA LEU A 394 26.07 -8.31 12.46
C LEU A 394 25.69 -8.01 11.01
N GLU A 395 26.31 -8.73 10.08
CA GLU A 395 25.97 -8.68 8.67
C GLU A 395 24.80 -9.62 8.37
N TRP A 396 23.65 -9.02 8.05
CA TRP A 396 22.43 -9.75 7.71
C TRP A 396 22.27 -9.90 6.20
N ALA A 397 21.78 -11.07 5.77
CA ALA A 397 21.25 -11.26 4.42
C ALA A 397 19.82 -11.79 4.46
N GLU A 398 18.97 -11.28 3.56
CA GLU A 398 17.58 -11.68 3.37
C GLU A 398 16.73 -11.68 4.66
N ASN A 399 17.10 -10.87 5.66
CA ASN A 399 16.50 -10.85 7.00
C ASN A 399 16.46 -12.21 7.73
N LYS A 400 17.22 -13.21 7.27
CA LYS A 400 17.20 -14.59 7.79
C LYS A 400 18.59 -15.13 8.12
N TYR A 401 19.61 -14.70 7.36
CA TYR A 401 20.95 -15.24 7.46
C TYR A 401 21.91 -14.25 8.13
N ILE A 402 22.86 -14.78 8.90
CA ILE A 402 23.99 -14.06 9.46
C ILE A 402 25.26 -14.54 8.72
N HIS A 403 26.07 -13.60 8.27
CA HIS A 403 27.37 -13.88 7.64
C HIS A 403 28.51 -13.64 8.63
N GLN A 404 29.67 -14.24 8.34
CA GLN A 404 30.93 -14.06 9.07
C GLN A 404 30.96 -14.58 10.51
N TRP A 405 29.99 -15.41 10.90
CA TRP A 405 29.91 -15.98 12.24
C TRP A 405 29.63 -17.48 12.17
N LYS A 406 30.25 -18.23 13.08
CA LYS A 406 30.03 -19.66 13.26
C LYS A 406 29.82 -20.03 14.72
N CYS A 407 29.09 -21.12 14.93
CA CYS A 407 28.93 -21.71 16.26
C CYS A 407 29.90 -22.89 16.41
N VAL A 408 30.75 -22.88 17.42
CA VAL A 408 31.73 -23.97 17.65
C VAL A 408 31.08 -25.31 18.02
N LEU A 409 29.80 -25.30 18.40
CA LEU A 409 29.02 -26.52 18.67
C LEU A 409 28.62 -27.29 17.40
N TRP A 410 28.83 -26.71 16.22
CA TRP A 410 28.53 -27.35 14.95
C TRP A 410 29.50 -26.92 13.83
N ASP A 411 30.35 -27.86 13.41
CA ASP A 411 31.26 -27.67 12.28
C ASP A 411 30.59 -28.11 10.97
N LYS A 412 29.81 -27.18 10.37
CA LYS A 412 29.10 -27.40 9.10
C LYS A 412 30.04 -27.84 7.97
N LYS A 413 31.23 -27.24 7.88
CA LYS A 413 32.22 -27.54 6.82
C LYS A 413 32.71 -28.97 6.93
N LYS A 414 33.01 -29.43 8.15
CA LYS A 414 33.43 -30.81 8.41
C LYS A 414 32.33 -31.80 8.05
N ASP A 415 31.07 -31.48 8.32
CA ASP A 415 29.93 -32.36 8.04
C ASP A 415 29.69 -32.54 6.53
N ILE A 416 29.86 -31.50 5.71
CA ILE A 416 29.62 -31.58 4.26
C ILE A 416 30.82 -32.09 3.46
N ARG A 417 32.05 -31.93 3.97
CA ARG A 417 33.30 -32.27 3.27
C ARG A 417 33.37 -33.71 2.73
N PRO A 418 32.88 -34.76 3.42
CA PRO A 418 32.88 -36.12 2.89
C PRO A 418 31.97 -36.29 1.66
N PHE A 419 30.90 -35.50 1.56
CA PHE A 419 29.91 -35.59 0.48
C PHE A 419 30.36 -34.81 -0.76
N LEU A 420 31.00 -33.65 -0.55
CA LEU A 420 31.57 -32.84 -1.62
C LEU A 420 32.70 -33.55 -2.39
N LYS A 421 33.38 -34.50 -1.75
CA LYS A 421 34.48 -35.29 -2.35
C LYS A 421 34.02 -36.53 -3.11
N LYS A 422 32.72 -36.82 -3.18
CA LYS A 422 32.21 -38.00 -3.90
C LYS A 422 32.29 -37.78 -5.41
N GLU A 423 33.29 -38.39 -6.03
CA GLU A 423 33.46 -38.40 -7.48
C GLU A 423 32.33 -39.17 -8.17
N GLY A 424 31.95 -38.74 -9.38
CA GLY A 424 30.89 -39.36 -10.18
C GLY A 424 29.45 -38.97 -9.82
N MET A 425 29.25 -38.08 -8.84
CA MET A 425 27.96 -37.48 -8.52
C MET A 425 27.97 -35.99 -8.85
N ASP A 426 26.87 -35.48 -9.42
CA ASP A 426 26.67 -34.04 -9.50
C ASP A 426 26.37 -33.44 -8.12
N VAL A 427 26.54 -32.13 -7.98
CA VAL A 427 26.39 -31.42 -6.70
C VAL A 427 25.00 -31.58 -6.09
N HIS A 428 23.96 -31.74 -6.91
CA HIS A 428 22.61 -31.97 -6.41
C HIS A 428 22.48 -33.36 -5.80
N ALA A 429 22.98 -34.39 -6.49
CA ALA A 429 23.04 -35.77 -5.98
C ALA A 429 23.88 -35.87 -4.69
N GLN A 430 25.00 -35.13 -4.60
CA GLN A 430 25.80 -35.04 -3.38
C GLN A 430 25.01 -34.45 -2.21
N TYR A 431 24.20 -33.41 -2.46
CA TYR A 431 23.35 -32.81 -1.42
C TYR A 431 22.22 -33.76 -0.98
N GLU A 432 21.59 -34.46 -1.92
CA GLU A 432 20.57 -35.48 -1.57
C GLU A 432 21.14 -36.59 -0.69
N ASP A 433 22.36 -37.04 -0.99
CA ASP A 433 23.05 -38.05 -0.20
C ASP A 433 23.41 -37.54 1.20
N TYR A 434 23.85 -36.29 1.33
CA TYR A 434 24.05 -35.62 2.61
C TYR A 434 22.77 -35.61 3.47
N LEU A 435 21.63 -35.26 2.88
CA LEU A 435 20.33 -35.22 3.56
C LEU A 435 19.89 -36.61 4.06
N LYS A 436 20.26 -37.69 3.36
CA LYS A 436 19.97 -39.06 3.82
C LYS A 436 20.76 -39.43 5.08
N TYR A 437 21.99 -38.93 5.20
CA TYR A 437 22.88 -39.23 6.32
C TYR A 437 22.54 -38.40 7.57
N PHE A 438 22.20 -37.11 7.41
CA PHE A 438 21.93 -36.21 8.53
C PHE A 438 20.43 -35.87 8.67
N LYS A 439 19.74 -36.58 9.57
CA LYS A 439 18.27 -36.42 9.76
C LYS A 439 17.85 -35.29 10.70
N LYS A 440 18.75 -34.79 11.58
CA LYS A 440 18.40 -33.81 12.64
C LYS A 440 19.03 -32.42 12.47
N ARG A 441 20.25 -32.35 11.92
CA ARG A 441 20.96 -31.10 11.64
C ARG A 441 21.44 -31.18 10.20
N HIS A 442 20.84 -30.42 9.30
CA HIS A 442 21.28 -30.34 7.92
C HIS A 442 21.58 -28.89 7.56
N VAL A 443 22.65 -28.67 6.80
CA VAL A 443 22.92 -27.37 6.21
C VAL A 443 21.89 -27.07 5.12
N ASN A 444 21.55 -25.80 4.94
CA ASN A 444 20.74 -25.39 3.80
C ASN A 444 21.49 -25.61 2.47
N LYS A 445 20.72 -25.72 1.38
CA LYS A 445 21.26 -25.98 0.05
C LYS A 445 22.23 -24.89 -0.40
N ASN A 446 21.95 -23.62 -0.10
CA ASN A 446 22.81 -22.50 -0.49
C ASN A 446 24.20 -22.60 0.12
N TYR A 447 24.28 -22.99 1.39
CA TYR A 447 25.52 -23.24 2.11
C TYR A 447 26.30 -24.41 1.49
N PHE A 448 25.61 -25.51 1.18
CA PHE A 448 26.24 -26.66 0.53
C PHE A 448 26.82 -26.30 -0.84
N LEU A 449 26.03 -25.61 -1.68
CA LEU A 449 26.45 -25.17 -3.01
C LEU A 449 27.62 -24.18 -2.96
N TYR A 450 27.61 -23.26 -1.99
CA TYR A 450 28.69 -22.29 -1.79
C TYR A 450 30.05 -22.95 -1.50
N HIS A 451 30.05 -24.14 -0.88
CA HIS A 451 31.27 -24.89 -0.61
C HIS A 451 31.58 -26.00 -1.62
N ALA A 452 30.65 -26.29 -2.54
CA ALA A 452 30.83 -27.22 -3.64
C ALA A 452 31.48 -26.57 -4.88
N SER A 453 31.43 -25.24 -4.96
CA SER A 453 32.10 -24.41 -5.96
C SER A 453 33.51 -24.04 -5.49
#